data_AF-A0A0Q5M647-F1
#
_entry.id   AF-A0A0Q5M647-F1
#
_cell.length_a   1.000
_cell.length_b   1.000
_cell.length_c   1.000
_cell.angle_alpha   90.00
_cell.angle_beta   90.00
_cell.angle_gamma   90.00
#
_symmetry.space_group_name_H-M   'P 1'
#
loop_
_entity.id
_entity.type
_entity.pdbx_description
1 polymer ?
#
loop_
_entity_poly.entity_id
_entity_poly.type
_entity_poly.pdbx_seq_one_letter_code
_entity_poly.pdbx_strand_id
1 'polypeptide(L)'
;MFLIVAGVIGLWAAWMLTVDKFDLLENANAQLSCNFNVLVGCSKNLNSWQGSLLGFPNPILGLGGWTATIAVGVGLFAAGRFARWYWIAFNVGVVLALVLVIFLITQSITVLNVLCPWCMVTWTVTIPTFWAVTLYNLKEGNIPLPERARKLFGTLYSWVPLITIVSYAIVAILAQIQLDWIHRAFV
;
A
#
# COMPACT_ATOMS: atom_id res chain seq x y z
N MET A 1 -3.76 -3.99 17.14
CA MET A 1 -4.46 -4.99 16.31
C MET A 1 -4.44 -4.64 14.83
N PHE A 2 -4.98 -3.48 14.41
CA PHE A 2 -5.06 -3.08 13.00
C PHE A 2 -3.72 -3.21 12.21
N LEU A 3 -2.61 -2.68 12.75
CA LEU A 3 -1.28 -2.76 12.08
C LEU A 3 -0.81 -4.20 11.85
N ILE A 4 -1.13 -5.13 12.76
CA ILE A 4 -0.77 -6.54 12.61
C ILE A 4 -1.53 -7.14 11.43
N VAL A 5 -2.85 -6.92 11.37
CA VAL A 5 -3.71 -7.46 10.30
C VAL A 5 -3.32 -6.85 8.94
N ALA A 6 -3.18 -5.53 8.87
CA ALA A 6 -2.74 -4.84 7.66
C ALA A 6 -1.35 -5.32 7.22
N GLY A 7 -0.44 -5.48 8.18
CA GLY A 7 0.91 -6.00 7.95
C GLY A 7 0.92 -7.43 7.42
N VAL A 8 0.11 -8.34 7.96
CA VAL A 8 0.03 -9.74 7.49
C VAL A 8 -0.52 -9.79 6.06
N ILE A 9 -1.60 -9.05 5.78
CA ILE A 9 -2.21 -8.99 4.43
C ILE A 9 -1.20 -8.42 3.42
N GLY A 10 -0.53 -7.31 3.78
CA GLY A 10 0.47 -6.68 2.93
C GLY A 10 1.69 -7.56 2.71
N LEU A 11 2.17 -8.24 3.76
CA LEU A 11 3.28 -9.18 3.69
C LEU A 11 2.95 -10.35 2.76
N TRP A 12 1.73 -10.88 2.86
CA TRP A 12 1.28 -11.96 1.98
C TRP A 12 1.26 -11.52 0.51
N ALA A 13 0.71 -10.34 0.21
CA ALA A 13 0.72 -9.80 -1.16
C ALA A 13 2.14 -9.55 -1.69
N ALA A 14 3.02 -9.00 -0.86
CA ALA A 14 4.43 -8.79 -1.21
C ALA A 14 5.16 -10.12 -1.45
N TRP A 15 4.88 -11.14 -0.64
CA TRP A 15 5.43 -12.49 -0.81
C TRP A 15 5.01 -13.10 -2.14
N MET A 16 3.72 -13.07 -2.46
CA MET A 16 3.20 -13.59 -3.73
C MET A 16 3.82 -12.88 -4.93
N LEU A 17 3.92 -11.55 -4.88
CA LEU A 17 4.60 -10.77 -5.93
C LEU A 17 6.08 -11.11 -6.08
N THR A 18 6.78 -11.41 -4.98
CA THR A 18 8.18 -11.84 -5.03
C THR A 18 8.30 -13.22 -5.67
N VAL A 19 7.43 -14.18 -5.32
CA VAL A 19 7.40 -15.51 -5.94
C VAL A 19 7.11 -15.39 -7.44
N ASP A 20 6.05 -14.66 -7.82
CA ASP A 20 5.71 -14.43 -9.23
C ASP A 20 6.88 -13.77 -9.99
N LYS A 21 7.65 -12.90 -9.35
CA LYS A 21 8.84 -12.29 -9.96
C LYS A 21 9.96 -13.31 -10.17
N PHE A 22 10.18 -14.22 -9.24
CA PHE A 22 11.17 -15.29 -9.39
C PHE A 22 10.77 -16.27 -10.49
N ASP A 23 9.49 -16.65 -10.57
CA ASP A 23 8.98 -17.50 -11.64
C ASP A 23 9.21 -16.89 -13.02
N LEU A 24 9.01 -15.56 -13.16
CA LEU A 24 9.30 -14.84 -14.41
C LEU A 24 10.79 -14.78 -14.75
N LEU A 25 11.67 -14.78 -13.75
CA LEU A 25 13.12 -14.78 -13.97
C LEU A 25 13.61 -16.16 -14.41
N GLU A 26 12.98 -17.23 -13.94
CA GLU A 26 13.27 -18.61 -14.39
C GLU A 26 12.65 -18.90 -15.75
N ASN A 27 11.41 -18.45 -15.98
CA ASN A 27 10.69 -18.63 -17.22
C ASN A 27 9.88 -17.38 -17.58
N ALA A 28 10.31 -16.68 -18.64
CA ALA A 28 9.64 -15.46 -19.11
C ALA A 28 8.16 -15.67 -19.52
N ASN A 29 7.75 -16.91 -19.79
CA ASN A 29 6.37 -17.30 -20.13
C ASN A 29 5.62 -17.94 -18.96
N ALA A 30 6.11 -17.79 -17.72
CA ALA A 30 5.44 -18.33 -16.54
C ALA A 30 3.99 -17.81 -16.42
N GLN A 31 3.07 -18.73 -16.14
CA GLN A 31 1.69 -18.41 -15.77
C GLN A 31 1.68 -17.93 -14.33
N LEU A 32 1.46 -16.63 -14.12
CA LEU A 32 1.47 -16.02 -12.80
C LEU A 32 0.14 -16.20 -12.07
N SER A 33 0.22 -16.25 -10.74
CA SER A 33 -0.93 -16.45 -9.84
C SER A 33 -2.03 -15.38 -9.97
N CYS A 34 -1.66 -14.20 -10.46
CA CYS A 34 -2.51 -13.01 -10.59
C CYS A 34 -2.85 -12.64 -12.04
N ASN A 35 -2.51 -13.49 -13.01
CA ASN A 35 -2.75 -13.21 -14.42
C ASN A 35 -4.04 -13.87 -14.90
N PHE A 36 -5.15 -13.13 -14.83
CA PHE A 36 -6.47 -13.61 -15.24
C PHE A 36 -6.78 -13.24 -16.69
N ASN A 37 -6.44 -12.02 -17.12
CA ASN A 37 -6.60 -11.56 -18.49
C ASN A 37 -5.58 -10.46 -18.81
N VAL A 38 -5.60 -9.93 -20.05
CA VAL A 38 -4.63 -8.93 -20.53
C VAL A 38 -4.66 -7.62 -19.73
N LEU A 39 -5.82 -7.26 -19.15
CA LEU A 39 -5.99 -6.08 -18.30
C LEU A 39 -5.67 -6.39 -16.83
N VAL A 40 -6.05 -7.57 -16.33
CA VAL A 40 -5.91 -8.01 -14.94
C VAL A 40 -4.75 -9.00 -14.86
N GLY A 41 -3.54 -8.44 -14.78
CA GLY A 41 -2.31 -9.21 -14.80
C GLY A 41 -1.14 -8.48 -14.16
N CYS A 42 -0.20 -9.27 -13.67
CA CYS A 42 0.97 -8.81 -12.91
C CYS A 42 2.26 -8.78 -13.74
N SER A 43 2.35 -9.53 -14.83
CA SER A 43 3.59 -9.70 -15.59
C SER A 43 4.14 -8.39 -16.15
N LYS A 44 3.27 -7.53 -16.73
CA LYS A 44 3.70 -6.21 -17.24
C LYS A 44 4.26 -5.33 -16.12
N ASN A 45 3.64 -5.32 -14.94
CA ASN A 45 4.14 -4.54 -13.80
C ASN A 45 5.50 -5.07 -13.34
N LEU A 46 5.62 -6.38 -13.15
CA LEU A 46 6.84 -7.01 -12.63
C LEU A 46 8.03 -6.91 -13.58
N ASN A 47 7.80 -6.87 -14.90
CA ASN A 47 8.87 -6.74 -15.91
C ASN A 47 9.17 -5.29 -16.32
N SER A 48 8.38 -4.33 -15.84
CA SER A 48 8.63 -2.93 -16.10
C SER A 48 9.75 -2.38 -15.23
N TRP A 49 10.40 -1.30 -15.68
CA TRP A 49 11.40 -0.60 -14.87
C TRP A 49 10.77 0.02 -13.62
N GLN A 50 9.50 0.41 -13.69
CA GLN A 50 8.73 0.90 -12.54
C GLN A 50 8.59 -0.18 -11.46
N GLY A 51 8.59 -1.46 -11.84
CA GLY A 51 8.57 -2.60 -10.92
C GLY A 51 9.90 -2.85 -10.20
N SER A 52 10.98 -2.17 -10.60
CA SER A 52 12.33 -2.31 -10.02
C SER A 52 13.04 -0.95 -9.86
N LEU A 53 12.38 0.02 -9.21
CA LEU A 53 12.83 1.42 -9.16
C LEU A 53 14.24 1.62 -8.56
N LEU A 54 14.58 0.79 -7.58
CA LEU A 54 15.86 0.86 -6.88
C LEU A 54 16.89 -0.14 -7.41
N GLY A 55 16.67 -0.68 -8.62
CA GLY A 55 17.53 -1.71 -9.24
C GLY A 55 17.24 -3.14 -8.77
N PHE A 56 16.25 -3.32 -7.88
CA PHE A 56 15.76 -4.62 -7.45
C PHE A 56 14.22 -4.64 -7.41
N PRO A 57 13.58 -5.82 -7.42
CA PRO A 57 12.12 -5.91 -7.42
C PRO A 57 11.49 -5.19 -6.23
N ASN A 58 10.58 -4.25 -6.51
CA ASN A 58 9.83 -3.50 -5.49
C ASN A 58 9.11 -4.39 -4.45
N PRO A 59 8.60 -5.61 -4.76
CA PRO A 59 8.00 -6.49 -3.75
C PRO A 59 8.91 -6.78 -2.54
N ILE A 60 10.23 -6.74 -2.73
CA ILE A 60 11.21 -6.92 -1.63
C ILE A 60 11.12 -5.77 -0.61
N LEU A 61 10.86 -4.54 -1.06
CA LEU A 61 10.57 -3.42 -0.14
C LEU A 61 9.33 -3.72 0.71
N GLY A 62 8.31 -4.33 0.09
CA GLY A 62 7.09 -4.75 0.76
C GLY A 62 7.35 -5.78 1.86
N LEU A 63 8.21 -6.78 1.60
CA LEU A 63 8.58 -7.78 2.61
C LEU A 63 9.17 -7.11 3.87
N GLY A 64 10.11 -6.18 3.70
CA GLY A 64 10.70 -5.44 4.82
C GLY A 64 9.70 -4.51 5.51
N GLY A 65 9.00 -3.68 4.75
CA GLY A 65 8.09 -2.66 5.29
C GLY A 65 6.89 -3.26 6.03
N TRP A 66 6.30 -4.33 5.51
CA TRP A 66 5.18 -5.00 6.18
C TRP A 66 5.62 -5.80 7.39
N THR A 67 6.78 -6.44 7.35
CA THR A 67 7.37 -7.09 8.54
C THR A 67 7.61 -6.08 9.66
N ALA A 68 8.16 -4.90 9.34
CA ALA A 68 8.33 -3.81 10.30
C ALA A 68 6.98 -3.33 10.86
N THR A 69 5.95 -3.23 10.02
CA THR A 69 4.59 -2.85 10.43
C THR A 69 3.98 -3.87 11.41
N ILE A 70 4.17 -5.17 11.17
CA ILE A 70 3.76 -6.24 12.09
C ILE A 70 4.52 -6.09 13.42
N ALA A 71 5.84 -5.89 13.38
CA ALA A 71 6.67 -5.73 14.57
C ALA A 71 6.22 -4.54 15.44
N VAL A 72 5.90 -3.39 14.83
CA VAL A 72 5.32 -2.22 15.52
C VAL A 72 3.98 -2.60 16.17
N GLY A 73 3.12 -3.29 15.42
CA GLY A 73 1.80 -3.72 15.90
C GLY A 73 1.87 -4.69 17.08
N VAL A 74 2.78 -5.67 17.04
CA VAL A 74 3.03 -6.63 18.11
C VAL A 74 3.67 -5.94 19.32
N GLY A 75 4.64 -5.06 19.12
CA GLY A 75 5.27 -4.30 20.20
C GLY A 75 4.26 -3.44 20.96
N LEU A 76 3.32 -2.81 20.26
CA LEU A 76 2.21 -2.07 20.87
C LEU A 76 1.26 -2.99 21.67
N PHE A 77 1.03 -4.22 21.19
CA PHE A 77 0.18 -5.21 21.87
C PHE A 77 0.82 -5.78 23.13
N ALA A 78 2.13 -6.03 23.12
CA ALA A 78 2.84 -6.67 24.23
C ALA A 78 3.00 -5.76 25.46
N ALA A 79 3.45 -4.51 25.27
CA ALA A 79 3.61 -3.53 26.36
C ALA A 79 3.98 -2.10 25.90
N GLY A 80 4.24 -1.89 24.60
CA GLY A 80 5.10 -0.80 24.13
C GLY A 80 4.44 0.56 24.02
N ARG A 81 4.76 1.46 24.95
CA ARG A 81 4.78 2.90 24.65
C ARG A 81 6.05 3.18 23.86
N PHE A 82 5.93 3.54 22.58
CA PHE A 82 7.08 3.95 21.79
C PHE A 82 7.44 5.41 22.04
N ALA A 83 8.72 5.72 21.94
CA ALA A 83 9.20 7.10 21.97
C ALA A 83 8.68 7.88 20.76
N ARG A 84 8.54 9.21 20.92
CA ARG A 84 8.08 10.11 19.86
C ARG A 84 8.87 9.99 18.56
N TRP A 85 10.19 9.87 18.63
CA TRP A 85 11.05 9.75 17.44
C TRP A 85 10.75 8.47 16.64
N TYR A 86 10.43 7.38 17.33
CA TYR A 86 10.12 6.09 16.71
C TYR A 86 8.81 6.20 15.90
N TRP A 87 7.81 6.84 16.49
CA TRP A 87 6.55 7.15 15.82
C TRP A 87 6.72 8.03 14.59
N ILE A 88 7.60 9.04 14.65
CA ILE A 88 7.94 9.89 13.50
C ILE A 88 8.65 9.07 12.42
N ALA A 89 9.66 8.27 12.77
CA ALA A 89 10.38 7.43 11.82
C ALA A 89 9.46 6.42 11.12
N PHE A 90 8.59 5.77 11.88
CA PHE A 90 7.58 4.87 11.34
C PHE A 90 6.61 5.61 10.40
N ASN A 91 6.14 6.80 10.78
CA ASN A 91 5.29 7.63 9.94
C ASN A 91 5.97 8.01 8.61
N VAL A 92 7.25 8.38 8.65
CA VAL A 92 8.04 8.67 7.44
C VAL A 92 8.07 7.45 6.52
N GLY A 93 8.33 6.26 7.07
CA GLY A 93 8.28 5.02 6.29
C GLY A 93 6.91 4.77 5.64
N VAL A 94 5.82 4.99 6.38
CA VAL A 94 4.45 4.82 5.87
C VAL A 94 4.11 5.88 4.81
N VAL A 95 4.56 7.13 4.97
CA VAL A 95 4.41 8.19 3.95
C VAL A 95 5.15 7.81 2.67
N LEU A 96 6.40 7.36 2.79
CA LEU A 96 7.19 6.92 1.63
C LEU A 96 6.51 5.74 0.91
N ALA A 97 5.96 4.79 1.67
CA ALA A 97 5.18 3.69 1.11
C ALA A 97 3.94 4.19 0.36
N LEU A 98 3.20 5.16 0.90
CA LEU A 98 2.04 5.75 0.21
C LEU A 98 2.46 6.47 -1.07
N VAL A 99 3.53 7.26 -1.05
CA VAL A 99 4.04 7.97 -2.23
C VAL A 99 4.42 6.98 -3.33
N LEU A 100 5.13 5.91 -2.97
CA LEU A 100 5.48 4.84 -3.91
C LEU A 100 4.23 4.16 -4.48
N VAL A 101 3.24 3.88 -3.63
CA VAL A 101 1.96 3.29 -4.05
C VAL A 101 1.22 4.20 -5.02
N ILE A 102 1.10 5.50 -4.73
CA ILE A 102 0.44 6.48 -5.62
C ILE A 102 1.18 6.52 -6.97
N PHE A 103 2.51 6.57 -6.96
CA PHE A 103 3.31 6.51 -8.18
C PHE A 103 2.99 5.24 -8.98
N LEU A 104 3.04 4.06 -8.37
CA LEU A 104 2.79 2.78 -9.06
C LEU A 104 1.36 2.64 -9.58
N ILE A 105 0.36 3.16 -8.85
CA ILE A 105 -1.03 3.22 -9.31
C ILE A 105 -1.11 4.08 -10.57
N THR A 106 -0.55 5.29 -10.54
CA THR A 106 -0.55 6.18 -11.70
C THR A 106 0.13 5.51 -12.89
N GLN A 107 1.31 4.90 -12.71
CA GLN A 107 2.00 4.20 -13.80
C GLN A 107 1.22 3.00 -14.34
N SER A 108 0.56 2.24 -13.46
CA SER A 108 -0.27 1.10 -13.86
C SER A 108 -1.47 1.54 -14.72
N ILE A 109 -2.10 2.66 -14.33
CA ILE A 109 -3.31 3.17 -14.99
C ILE A 109 -2.99 3.94 -16.28
N THR A 110 -1.97 4.80 -16.30
CA THR A 110 -1.75 5.72 -17.42
C THR A 110 -0.73 5.23 -18.44
N VAL A 111 0.20 4.34 -18.04
CA VAL A 111 1.30 3.89 -18.90
C VAL A 111 1.15 2.42 -19.25
N LEU A 112 1.08 1.54 -18.24
CA LEU A 112 1.11 0.09 -18.44
C LEU A 112 -0.25 -0.48 -18.85
N ASN A 113 -1.32 0.25 -18.55
CA ASN A 113 -2.71 -0.11 -18.81
C ASN A 113 -3.08 -1.50 -18.28
N VAL A 114 -2.69 -1.79 -17.03
CA VAL A 114 -2.98 -3.05 -16.34
C VAL A 114 -3.32 -2.84 -14.87
N LEU A 115 -4.09 -3.75 -14.31
CA LEU A 115 -4.49 -3.81 -12.91
C LEU A 115 -3.99 -5.14 -12.32
N CYS A 116 -2.98 -5.06 -11.45
CA CYS A 116 -2.45 -6.25 -10.79
C CYS A 116 -3.18 -6.51 -9.47
N PRO A 117 -3.85 -7.67 -9.27
CA PRO A 117 -4.53 -8.03 -8.03
C PRO A 117 -3.65 -7.96 -6.77
N TRP A 118 -2.39 -8.41 -6.81
CA TRP A 118 -1.53 -8.36 -5.62
C TRP A 118 -1.01 -6.96 -5.30
N CYS A 119 -0.69 -6.16 -6.33
CA CYS A 119 -0.49 -4.73 -6.13
C CYS A 119 -1.77 -4.13 -5.54
N MET A 120 -2.93 -4.65 -5.99
CA MET A 120 -4.21 -4.19 -5.50
C MET A 120 -4.50 -4.56 -4.03
N VAL A 121 -3.95 -5.64 -3.52
CA VAL A 121 -4.02 -5.93 -2.09
C VAL A 121 -3.10 -5.00 -1.31
N THR A 122 -1.91 -4.71 -1.85
CA THR A 122 -0.89 -3.90 -1.17
C THR A 122 -1.37 -2.47 -0.87
N TRP A 123 -1.80 -1.71 -1.87
CA TRP A 123 -2.32 -0.35 -1.65
C TRP A 123 -3.61 -0.30 -0.82
N THR A 124 -4.47 -1.34 -0.84
CA THR A 124 -5.67 -1.46 0.03
C THR A 124 -5.30 -1.59 1.50
N VAL A 125 -4.09 -2.01 1.85
CA VAL A 125 -3.64 -1.94 3.25
C VAL A 125 -2.74 -0.73 3.51
N THR A 126 -2.02 -0.21 2.52
CA THR A 126 -1.17 0.98 2.67
C THR A 126 -1.98 2.24 2.97
N ILE A 127 -3.06 2.50 2.22
CA ILE A 127 -3.87 3.72 2.36
C ILE A 127 -4.46 3.86 3.78
N PRO A 128 -5.18 2.85 4.34
CA PRO A 128 -5.70 2.97 5.70
C PRO A 128 -4.58 2.98 6.75
N THR A 129 -3.45 2.30 6.49
CA THR A 129 -2.28 2.37 7.38
C THR A 129 -1.73 3.78 7.46
N PHE A 130 -1.61 4.49 6.33
CA PHE A 130 -1.23 5.89 6.30
C PHE A 130 -2.18 6.77 7.09
N TRP A 131 -3.48 6.67 6.84
CA TRP A 131 -4.46 7.50 7.56
C TRP A 131 -4.45 7.22 9.06
N ALA A 132 -4.41 5.95 9.47
CA ALA A 132 -4.37 5.56 10.86
C ALA A 132 -3.10 6.07 11.57
N VAL A 133 -1.91 5.85 10.99
CA VAL A 133 -0.64 6.21 11.63
C VAL A 133 -0.44 7.72 11.64
N THR A 134 -0.75 8.40 10.53
CA THR A 134 -0.57 9.86 10.42
C THR A 134 -1.52 10.60 11.35
N LEU A 135 -2.81 10.27 11.33
CA LEU A 135 -3.77 10.93 12.22
C LEU A 135 -3.54 10.57 13.69
N TYR A 136 -3.06 9.36 14.00
CA TYR A 136 -2.62 9.01 15.35
C TYR A 136 -1.49 9.93 15.83
N ASN A 137 -0.46 10.13 15.00
CA ASN A 137 0.66 11.01 15.33
C ASN A 137 0.27 12.48 15.52
N LEU A 138 -0.68 12.96 14.73
CA LEU A 138 -1.19 14.33 14.84
C LEU A 138 -2.08 14.50 16.09
N LYS A 139 -2.90 13.49 16.41
CA LYS A 139 -3.77 13.47 17.60
C LYS A 139 -2.96 13.40 18.89
N GLU A 140 -1.99 12.49 18.96
CA GLU A 140 -1.17 12.25 20.17
C GLU A 140 -0.10 13.33 20.40
N GLY A 141 0.10 14.24 19.44
CA GLY A 141 1.07 15.32 19.54
C GLY A 141 2.52 14.89 19.28
N ASN A 142 2.72 13.70 18.68
CA ASN A 142 4.03 13.29 18.16
C ASN A 142 4.51 14.25 17.07
N ILE A 143 3.59 14.83 16.30
CA ILE A 143 3.85 15.95 15.40
C ILE A 143 3.37 17.23 16.10
N PRO A 144 4.23 18.26 16.26
CA PRO A 144 3.89 19.44 17.05
C PRO A 144 2.85 20.28 16.28
N LEU A 145 1.64 20.37 16.86
CA LEU A 145 0.53 21.13 16.30
C LEU A 145 -0.19 21.98 17.37
N PRO A 146 -0.83 23.10 16.99
CA PRO A 146 -1.71 23.87 17.85
C PRO A 146 -2.90 23.03 18.37
N GLU A 147 -3.40 23.32 19.58
CA GLU A 147 -4.46 22.54 20.23
C GLU A 147 -5.75 22.41 19.40
N ARG A 148 -6.13 23.48 18.69
CA ARG A 148 -7.31 23.47 17.80
C ARG A 148 -7.15 22.46 16.66
N ALA A 149 -5.95 22.37 16.09
CA ALA A 149 -5.63 21.40 15.05
C ALA A 149 -5.65 19.96 15.60
N ARG A 150 -5.15 19.74 16.82
CA ARG A 150 -5.20 18.40 17.47
C ARG A 150 -6.64 17.91 17.67
N LYS A 151 -7.56 18.78 18.08
CA LYS A 151 -8.99 18.43 18.21
C LYS A 151 -9.60 18.03 16.86
N LEU A 152 -9.31 18.79 15.80
CA LEU A 152 -9.75 18.46 14.43
C LEU A 152 -9.22 17.10 13.98
N PHE A 153 -7.93 16.82 14.18
CA PHE A 153 -7.33 15.53 13.81
C PHE A 153 -7.84 14.37 14.67
N GLY A 154 -8.20 14.63 15.92
CA GLY A 154 -8.90 13.66 16.77
C GLY A 154 -10.25 13.25 16.18
N THR A 155 -11.01 14.21 15.65
CA THR A 155 -12.24 13.91 14.89
C THR A 155 -11.90 13.17 13.60
N LEU A 156 -10.98 13.65 12.77
CA LEU A 156 -10.62 12.96 11.51
C LEU A 156 -10.18 11.51 11.74
N TYR A 157 -9.52 11.22 12.86
CA TYR A 157 -9.13 9.86 13.23
C TYR A 157 -10.31 8.89 13.35
N SER A 158 -11.46 9.33 13.89
CA SER A 158 -12.66 8.48 13.95
C SER A 158 -13.30 8.26 12.57
N TRP A 159 -12.99 9.11 11.60
CA TRP A 159 -13.47 9.04 10.22
C TRP A 159 -12.51 8.29 9.28
N VAL A 160 -11.41 7.71 9.78
CA VAL A 160 -10.43 6.94 8.98
C VAL A 160 -11.10 5.91 8.05
N PRO A 161 -12.09 5.11 8.48
CA PRO A 161 -12.77 4.19 7.57
C PRO A 161 -13.43 4.90 6.38
N LEU A 162 -14.14 6.02 6.63
CA LEU A 162 -14.77 6.78 5.56
C LEU A 162 -13.75 7.42 4.63
N ILE A 163 -12.70 8.05 5.18
CA ILE A 163 -11.61 8.67 4.38
C ILE A 163 -10.94 7.62 3.49
N THR A 164 -10.76 6.41 4.01
CA THR A 164 -10.21 5.27 3.26
C THR A 164 -11.14 4.86 2.12
N ILE A 165 -12.44 4.72 2.36
CA ILE A 165 -13.44 4.41 1.32
C ILE A 165 -13.45 5.49 0.25
N VAL A 166 -13.43 6.77 0.62
CA VAL A 166 -13.35 7.88 -0.33
C VAL A 166 -12.06 7.82 -1.15
N SER A 167 -10.93 7.47 -0.53
CA SER A 167 -9.66 7.29 -1.25
C SER A 167 -9.76 6.19 -2.30
N TYR A 168 -10.42 5.06 -2.00
CA TYR A 168 -10.66 4.00 -2.99
C TYR A 168 -11.62 4.43 -4.09
N ALA A 169 -12.69 5.15 -3.75
CA ALA A 169 -13.62 5.68 -4.74
C ALA A 169 -12.89 6.60 -5.74
N ILE A 170 -12.00 7.47 -5.25
CA ILE A 170 -11.19 8.35 -6.11
C ILE A 170 -10.37 7.51 -7.10
N VAL A 171 -9.66 6.47 -6.62
CA VAL A 171 -8.85 5.69 -7.56
C VAL A 171 -9.70 4.82 -8.49
N ALA A 172 -10.82 4.27 -8.03
CA ALA A 172 -11.75 3.55 -8.88
C ALA A 172 -12.31 4.44 -10.01
N ILE A 173 -12.62 5.70 -9.70
CA ILE A 173 -13.04 6.70 -10.70
C ILE A 173 -11.91 6.99 -11.68
N LEU A 174 -10.67 7.21 -11.19
CA LEU A 174 -9.52 7.43 -12.06
C LEU A 174 -9.25 6.24 -13.00
N ALA A 175 -9.35 5.02 -12.46
CA ALA A 175 -9.25 3.80 -13.25
C ALA A 175 -10.38 3.70 -14.28
N GLN A 176 -11.60 4.10 -13.93
CA GLN A 176 -12.74 4.06 -14.85
C GLN A 176 -12.56 5.08 -16.00
N ILE A 177 -12.12 6.29 -15.70
CA ILE A 177 -11.93 7.33 -16.72
C ILE A 177 -10.81 6.96 -17.70
N GLN A 178 -9.71 6.37 -17.21
CA GLN A 178 -8.52 6.10 -18.03
C GLN A 178 -8.54 4.74 -18.72
N LEU A 179 -9.00 3.69 -18.03
CA LEU A 179 -8.94 2.31 -18.52
C LEU A 179 -10.28 1.76 -18.97
N ASP A 180 -11.40 2.41 -18.60
CA ASP A 180 -12.74 1.85 -18.72
C ASP A 180 -12.81 0.41 -18.15
N TRP A 181 -12.24 0.26 -16.95
CA TRP A 181 -11.95 -1.06 -16.39
C TRP A 181 -13.22 -1.88 -16.14
N ILE A 182 -14.37 -1.25 -15.88
CA ILE A 182 -15.64 -1.99 -15.70
C ILE A 182 -16.02 -2.69 -17.00
N HIS A 183 -15.97 -2.00 -18.14
CA HIS A 183 -16.31 -2.63 -19.41
C HIS A 183 -15.25 -3.63 -19.86
N ARG A 184 -13.96 -3.35 -19.64
CA ARG A 184 -12.88 -4.22 -20.12
C ARG A 184 -12.52 -5.40 -19.21
N ALA A 185 -12.92 -5.37 -17.94
CA ALA A 185 -12.67 -6.47 -17.01
C ALA A 185 -13.81 -7.48 -16.94
N PHE A 186 -15.04 -7.08 -17.27
CA PHE A 186 -16.26 -7.90 -17.13
C PHE A 186 -16.96 -8.24 -18.46
N VAL A 187 -16.44 -7.78 -19.60
CA VAL A 187 -16.90 -8.13 -20.96
C VAL A 187 -15.72 -8.70 -21.74
#